data_AF-W9US60-F1
#
_entry.id   AF-W9US60-F1
#
_cell.length_a   1.000
_cell.length_b   1.000
_cell.length_c   1.000
_cell.angle_alpha   90.00
_cell.angle_beta   90.00
_cell.angle_gamma   90.00
#
_symmetry.space_group_name_H-M   'P 1'
#
loop_
_entity.id
_entity.type
_entity.pdbx_description
1 polymer ?
#
loop_
_entity_poly.entity_id
_entity_poly.type
_entity_poly.pdbx_seq_one_letter_code
_entity_poly.pdbx_strand_id
1 'polypeptide(L)' 'MCGIVGAVAARPVAEILLEGLRRLEYRGYDSAGMALIADKDIHRLRRAGKVSALADALSTEPCAGTLE' A
#
# COMPACT_ATOMS: atom_id res chain seq x y z
N MET A 1 0.83 10.68 -13.96
CA MET A 1 1.62 11.32 -12.88
C MET A 1 1.81 10.28 -11.79
N CYS A 2 2.92 10.24 -11.04
CA CYS A 2 3.14 9.22 -10.01
C CYS A 2 3.28 9.85 -8.62
N GLY A 3 2.96 9.09 -7.57
CA GLY A 3 3.18 9.47 -6.17
C GLY A 3 3.73 8.28 -5.40
N ILE A 4 4.64 8.55 -4.45
CA ILE A 4 5.31 7.52 -3.66
C ILE A 4 5.17 7.91 -2.19
N VAL A 5 4.83 6.93 -1.36
CA VAL A 5 4.82 7.02 0.10
C VAL A 5 5.61 5.83 0.65
N GLY A 6 6.40 6.07 1.69
CA GLY A 6 7.12 5.04 2.41
C GLY A 6 6.93 5.22 3.91
N ALA A 7 6.96 4.11 4.65
CA ALA A 7 6.88 4.09 6.10
C ALA A 7 7.75 2.93 6.63
N VAL A 8 8.39 3.16 7.78
CA VAL A 8 9.22 2.18 8.49
C VAL A 8 8.78 2.23 9.95
N ALA A 9 8.32 1.11 10.49
CA ALA A 9 7.89 1.01 11.87
C ALA A 9 7.94 -0.43 12.38
N ALA A 10 8.01 -0.60 13.71
CA ALA A 10 7.86 -1.90 14.39
C ALA A 10 6.38 -2.33 14.54
N ARG A 11 5.45 -1.65 13.86
CA ARG A 11 4.01 -1.94 13.85
C ARG A 11 3.53 -2.03 12.40
N PRO A 12 2.40 -2.69 12.12
CA PRO A 12 1.85 -2.77 10.78
C PRO A 12 1.70 -1.38 10.12
N VAL A 13 2.22 -1.24 8.89
CA VAL A 13 2.22 0.05 8.16
C VAL A 13 1.24 0.13 6.99
N ALA A 14 0.53 -0.95 6.66
CA ALA A 14 -0.31 -1.03 5.46
C ALA A 14 -1.36 0.10 5.37
N GLU A 15 -2.11 0.36 6.45
CA GLU A 15 -3.10 1.44 6.53
C GLU A 15 -2.47 2.84 6.40
N ILE A 16 -1.28 3.03 6.97
CA ILE A 16 -0.54 4.31 6.90
C ILE A 16 -0.15 4.59 5.45
N LEU A 17 0.36 3.57 4.74
CA LEU A 17 0.70 3.69 3.33
C LEU A 17 -0.54 3.96 2.47
N LEU A 18 -1.65 3.26 2.76
CA LEU A 18 -2.90 3.43 2.03
C LEU A 18 -3.46 4.85 2.16
N GLU A 19 -3.47 5.39 3.37
CA GLU A 19 -3.88 6.78 3.62
C GLU A 19 -2.95 7.79 2.95
N GLY A 20 -1.64 7.54 2.98
CA GLY A 20 -0.67 8.35 2.25
C GLY A 20 -0.94 8.37 0.74
N LEU A 21 -1.23 7.22 0.14
CA LEU A 21 -1.59 7.13 -1.29
C LEU A 21 -2.88 7.88 -1.62
N ARG A 22 -3.91 7.80 -0.76
CA ARG A 22 -5.17 8.57 -0.93
C ARG A 22 -4.90 10.07 -0.99
N ARG A 23 -4.01 10.58 -0.13
CA ARG A 23 -3.63 12.00 -0.12
C ARG A 23 -2.89 12.45 -1.38
N LEU A 24 -2.25 11.52 -2.10
CA LEU A 24 -1.59 11.82 -3.36
C LEU A 24 -2.51 11.64 -4.58
N GLU A 25 -3.67 11.00 -4.42
CA GLU A 25 -4.58 10.61 -5.52
C GLU A 25 -5.09 11.80 -6.36
N TYR A 26 -5.12 13.01 -5.80
CA TYR A 26 -5.46 14.24 -6.53
C TYR A 26 -4.61 14.48 -7.80
N ARG A 27 -3.44 13.84 -7.89
CA ARG A 27 -2.52 13.88 -9.04
C ARG A 27 -2.96 13.05 -10.24
N GLY A 28 -3.95 12.18 -10.05
CA GLY A 28 -4.47 11.27 -11.08
C GLY A 28 -3.58 10.04 -11.28
N TYR A 29 -4.09 8.88 -10.88
CA TYR A 29 -3.45 7.57 -11.04
C TYR A 29 -4.33 6.61 -11.84
N ASP A 30 -3.70 5.85 -12.72
CA ASP A 30 -4.29 4.75 -13.49
C ASP A 30 -4.11 3.39 -12.79
N SER A 31 -3.28 3.33 -11.75
CA SER A 31 -2.99 2.16 -10.95
C SER A 31 -2.45 2.54 -9.56
N ALA A 32 -2.55 1.61 -8.61
CA ALA A 32 -1.98 1.76 -7.28
C ALA A 32 -1.34 0.43 -6.82
N GLY A 33 -0.31 0.53 -5.98
CA GLY A 33 0.32 -0.65 -5.39
C GLY A 33 1.13 -0.32 -4.15
N MET A 34 1.43 -1.36 -3.38
CA MET A 34 2.33 -1.30 -2.24
C MET A 34 3.15 -2.57 -2.12
N ALA A 35 4.31 -2.43 -1.50
CA ALA A 35 5.18 -3.53 -1.13
C ALA A 35 5.42 -3.45 0.38
N LEU A 36 5.29 -4.59 1.05
CA LEU A 36 5.41 -4.72 2.49
C LEU A 36 6.41 -5.84 2.79
N ILE A 37 7.20 -5.66 3.84
CA ILE A 37 8.09 -6.70 4.36
C ILE A 37 7.35 -7.42 5.47
N ALA A 38 7.26 -8.75 5.36
CA ALA A 38 6.75 -9.64 6.40
C ALA A 38 7.55 -10.94 6.34
N ASP A 39 7.90 -11.54 7.48
CA ASP A 39 8.65 -12.81 7.56
C ASP A 39 9.96 -12.83 6.74
N LYS A 40 10.62 -11.66 6.62
CA LYS A 40 11.82 -11.42 5.77
C LYS A 40 11.57 -11.51 4.26
N ASP A 41 10.33 -11.70 3.84
CA ASP A 41 9.90 -11.70 2.45
C ASP A 41 9.21 -10.39 2.06
N ILE A 42 9.25 -10.08 0.76
CA ILE A 42 8.57 -8.91 0.20
C ILE A 42 7.24 -9.35 -0.42
N HIS A 43 6.16 -8.96 0.23
CA HIS A 43 4.81 -9.12 -0.29
C HIS A 43 4.44 -7.89 -1.11
N ARG A 44 3.86 -8.12 -2.29
CA ARG A 44 3.48 -7.04 -3.22
C ARG A 44 2.02 -7.17 -3.59
N LEU A 45 1.30 -6.06 -3.48
CA LEU A 45 -0.09 -5.94 -3.91
C LEU A 45 -0.22 -4.78 -4.89
N ARG A 46 -0.85 -5.04 -6.04
CA ARG A 46 -1.08 -4.04 -7.09
C ARG A 46 -2.47 -4.22 -7.67
N ARG A 47 -3.12 -3.12 -8.03
CA ARG A 47 -4.40 -3.09 -8.73
C ARG A 47 -4.40 -1.97 -9.77
N ALA A 48 -5.05 -2.23 -10.90
CA ALA A 48 -5.39 -1.18 -11.85
C ALA A 48 -6.52 -0.31 -11.27
N GLY A 49 -6.57 0.96 -11.65
CA GLY A 49 -7.53 1.93 -11.16
C GLY A 49 -7.06 2.69 -9.93
N LYS A 50 -8.03 3.22 -9.18
CA LYS A 50 -7.83 4.12 -8.04
C LYS A 50 -7.27 3.41 -6.80
N VAL A 51 -6.83 4.18 -5.82
CA VAL A 51 -6.35 3.69 -4.52
C VAL A 51 -7.43 2.86 -3.81
N SER A 52 -8.72 3.13 -4.07
CA SER A 52 -9.83 2.31 -3.56
C SER A 52 -9.73 0.84 -3.99
N ALA A 53 -9.34 0.56 -5.23
CA ALA A 53 -9.21 -0.83 -5.70
C ALA A 53 -8.10 -1.58 -4.95
N LEU A 54 -7.02 -0.88 -4.60
CA LEU A 54 -5.96 -1.43 -3.75
C LEU A 54 -6.45 -1.67 -2.32
N ALA A 55 -7.29 -0.78 -1.77
CA ALA A 55 -7.89 -0.94 -0.44
C ALA A 55 -8.81 -2.18 -0.37
N ASP A 56 -9.64 -2.38 -1.40
CA ASP A 56 -10.52 -3.53 -1.50
C ASP A 56 -9.70 -4.83 -1.56
N ALA A 57 -8.65 -4.83 -2.36
CA ALA A 57 -7.72 -5.96 -2.47
C ALA A 57 -7.00 -6.28 -1.15
N LEU A 58 -6.58 -5.25 -0.39
CA LEU A 58 -5.94 -5.43 0.91
C LEU A 58 -6.91 -6.02 1.94
N SER A 59 -8.20 -5.73 1.81
CA SER A 59 -9.25 -6.32 2.66
C SER A 59 -9.46 -7.81 2.38
N THR A 60 -9.25 -8.26 1.13
CA THR A 60 -9.37 -9.67 0.75
C THR A 60 -8.07 -10.47 0.90
N GLU A 61 -6.93 -9.81 0.72
CA GLU A 61 -5.57 -10.37 0.80
C GLU A 61 -4.76 -9.55 1.81
N PRO A 62 -5.05 -9.68 3.12
CA PRO A 62 -4.41 -8.87 4.14
C PRO A 62 -2.92 -9.16 4.21
N CYS A 63 -2.12 -8.10 4.25
CA CYS A 63 -0.67 -8.18 4.40
C CYS A 63 -0.25 -7.25 5.54
N ALA A 64 0.25 -7.84 6.62
CA ALA A 64 0.77 -7.09 7.76
C ALA A 64 2.27 -6.85 7.57
N GLY A 65 2.63 -5.71 6.97
CA GLY A 65 4.03 -5.32 6.87
C GLY A 65 4.59 -4.92 8.23
N THR A 66 5.33 -5.82 8.88
CA THR A 66 5.93 -5.61 10.21
C THR A 66 7.42 -5.95 10.15
N LEU A 67 8.24 -5.12 10.78
CA LEU A 67 9.65 -5.42 11.00
C LEU A 67 9.77 -6.21 12.30
N GLU A 68 10.16 -7.48 12.20
CA GLU A 68 10.57 -8.33 13.33
C GLU A 68 12.05 -8.13 13.67
#